data_AF-A0A218ZNU4-F1
#
_entry.id   AF-A0A218ZNU4-F1
#
_cell.length_a   1.000
_cell.length_b   1.000
_cell.length_c   1.000
_cell.angle_alpha   90.00
_cell.angle_beta   90.00
_cell.angle_gamma   90.00
#
_symmetry.space_group_name_H-M   'P 1'
#
loop_
_entity.id
_entity.type
_entity.pdbx_description
1 polymer ?
#
loop_
_entity_poly.entity_id
_entity_poly.type
_entity_poly.pdbx_seq_one_letter_code
_entity_poly.pdbx_strand_id
1 'polypeptide(L)'
;MKTDFISLRLDTKTSTTVRKLISLRLVKTKTNALKFIMKHGIMETTHIIENKEESRRIIKKWKEEGFPVLSEDLSDISIKERE
;
A
#
# COMPACT_ATOMS: atom_id res chain seq x y z
N MET A 1 -5.43 -24.65 -22.48
CA MET A 1 -5.11 -23.21 -22.53
C MET A 1 -3.67 -23.04 -22.95
N LYS A 2 -3.38 -22.25 -24.00
CA LYS A 2 -2.01 -21.80 -24.27
C LYS A 2 -1.65 -20.74 -23.25
N THR A 3 -0.49 -20.86 -22.63
CA THR A 3 0.07 -19.85 -21.74
C THR A 3 1.28 -19.25 -22.43
N ASP A 4 1.18 -17.98 -22.79
CA ASP A 4 2.30 -17.27 -23.40
C ASP A 4 3.19 -16.71 -22.28
N PHE A 5 4.49 -16.89 -22.44
CA PHE A 5 5.51 -16.46 -21.49
C PHE A 5 6.31 -15.32 -22.08
N ILE A 6 6.48 -14.24 -21.31
CA ILE A 6 7.30 -13.09 -21.66
C ILE A 6 8.37 -12.93 -20.59
N SER A 7 9.63 -12.82 -21.01
CA SER A 7 10.75 -12.47 -20.12
C SER A 7 10.96 -10.96 -20.15
N LEU A 8 10.97 -10.34 -18.97
CA LEU A 8 11.16 -8.90 -18.81
C LEU A 8 12.30 -8.64 -17.82
N ARG A 9 13.24 -7.78 -18.19
CA ARG A 9 14.25 -7.26 -17.27
C ARG A 9 13.69 -6.00 -16.63
N LEU A 10 13.65 -6.00 -15.29
CA LEU A 10 13.18 -4.85 -14.50
C LEU A 10 14.39 -4.14 -13.90
N ASP A 11 14.29 -2.82 -13.78
CA ASP A 11 15.23 -2.05 -12.98
C ASP A 11 15.05 -2.35 -11.48
N THR A 12 16.03 -1.93 -10.68
CA THR A 12 16.06 -2.17 -9.23
C THR A 12 14.86 -1.57 -8.50
N LYS A 13 14.39 -0.38 -8.92
CA LYS A 13 13.26 0.32 -8.29
C LYS A 13 11.97 -0.47 -8.54
N THR A 14 11.69 -0.81 -9.80
CA THR A 14 10.50 -1.61 -10.15
C THR A 14 10.52 -2.99 -9.49
N SER A 15 11.70 -3.64 -9.44
CA SER A 15 11.88 -4.92 -8.75
C SER A 15 11.54 -4.82 -7.25
N THR A 16 11.94 -3.72 -6.62
CA THR A 16 11.64 -3.44 -5.20
C THR A 16 10.14 -3.23 -5.00
N THR A 17 9.49 -2.43 -5.86
CA THR A 17 8.03 -2.21 -5.83
C THR A 17 7.26 -3.53 -5.95
N VAL A 18 7.64 -4.41 -6.88
CA VAL A 18 7.04 -5.74 -7.03
C VAL A 18 7.15 -6.57 -5.75
N ARG A 19 8.32 -6.58 -5.09
CA ARG A 19 8.52 -7.30 -3.82
C ARG A 19 7.65 -6.72 -2.71
N LYS A 20 7.58 -5.38 -2.59
CA LYS A 20 6.75 -4.70 -1.60
C LYS A 20 5.26 -5.00 -1.77
N LEU A 21 4.74 -4.99 -3.00
CA LEU A 21 3.34 -5.36 -3.25
C LEU A 21 3.00 -6.76 -2.73
N ILE A 22 3.91 -7.71 -2.90
CA ILE A 22 3.72 -9.09 -2.44
C ILE A 22 3.86 -9.18 -0.91
N SER A 23 4.89 -8.57 -0.32
CA SER A 23 5.12 -8.63 1.14
C SER A 23 4.01 -7.94 1.95
N LEU A 24 3.43 -6.88 1.40
CA LEU A 24 2.28 -6.19 1.97
C LEU A 24 0.95 -6.90 1.71
N ARG A 25 0.97 -8.02 0.97
CA ARG A 25 -0.21 -8.79 0.54
C ARG A 25 -1.21 -7.95 -0.29
N LEU A 26 -0.73 -6.95 -1.01
CA LEU A 26 -1.53 -6.17 -1.96
C LEU A 26 -1.80 -6.98 -3.24
N VAL A 27 -0.87 -7.86 -3.61
CA VAL A 27 -1.01 -8.82 -4.72
C VAL A 27 -0.43 -10.18 -4.35
N LYS A 28 -0.83 -11.24 -5.05
CA LYS A 28 -0.41 -12.63 -4.74
C LYS A 28 0.85 -13.10 -5.47
N THR A 29 1.11 -12.60 -6.68
CA THR A 29 2.17 -13.10 -7.56
C THR A 29 2.92 -11.96 -8.24
N LYS A 30 4.14 -12.23 -8.73
CA LYS A 30 4.92 -11.26 -9.52
C LYS A 30 4.17 -10.79 -10.77
N THR A 31 3.47 -11.70 -11.44
CA THR A 31 2.63 -11.37 -12.61
C THR A 31 1.51 -10.41 -12.23
N ASN A 32 0.83 -10.64 -11.10
CA ASN A 32 -0.21 -9.73 -10.64
C ASN A 32 0.36 -8.38 -10.20
N ALA A 33 1.57 -8.36 -9.62
CA ALA A 33 2.28 -7.12 -9.30
C ALA A 33 2.59 -6.29 -10.56
N LEU A 34 3.08 -6.93 -11.62
CA LEU A 34 3.35 -6.25 -12.90
C LEU A 34 2.07 -5.75 -13.54
N LYS A 35 1.00 -6.55 -13.56
CA LYS A 35 -0.32 -6.10 -14.04
C LYS A 35 -0.84 -4.90 -13.25
N PHE A 36 -0.64 -4.92 -11.94
CA PHE A 36 -1.02 -3.80 -11.06
C PHE A 36 -0.25 -2.52 -11.41
N ILE A 37 1.07 -2.62 -11.57
CA ILE A 37 1.92 -1.50 -11.98
C ILE A 37 1.53 -0.99 -13.37
N MET A 38 1.25 -1.87 -14.33
CA MET A 38 0.81 -1.48 -15.68
C MET A 38 -0.54 -0.76 -15.66
N LYS A 39 -1.45 -1.15 -14.76
CA LYS A 39 -2.78 -0.55 -14.63
C LYS A 39 -2.74 0.83 -13.97
N HIS A 40 -1.95 0.98 -12.91
CA HIS A 40 -1.96 2.19 -12.07
C HIS A 40 -0.78 3.14 -12.35
N GLY A 41 0.27 2.66 -13.00
CA GLY A 41 1.54 3.35 -13.10
C GLY A 41 2.41 3.16 -11.86
N ILE A 42 3.72 3.33 -12.03
CA ILE A 42 4.70 3.07 -10.97
C ILE A 42 4.61 4.08 -9.81
N MET A 43 4.27 5.33 -10.10
CA MET A 43 4.13 6.39 -9.08
C MET A 43 2.97 6.11 -8.15
N GLU A 44 1.77 5.90 -8.70
CA GLU A 44 0.57 5.57 -7.92
C GLU A 44 0.75 4.28 -7.11
N THR A 45 1.37 3.27 -7.73
CA THR A 45 1.68 2.02 -7.02
C THR A 45 2.57 2.26 -5.80
N THR A 46 3.54 3.16 -5.91
CA THR A 46 4.44 3.53 -4.81
C THR A 46 3.67 4.25 -3.70
N HIS A 47 2.77 5.16 -4.05
CA HIS A 47 1.92 5.86 -3.08
C HIS A 47 1.00 4.90 -2.30
N ILE A 48 0.39 3.93 -2.99
CA ILE A 48 -0.43 2.88 -2.35
C ILE A 48 0.40 2.05 -1.36
N ILE A 49 1.64 1.72 -1.70
CA ILE A 49 2.56 1.00 -0.83
C ILE A 49 2.88 1.82 0.43
N GLU A 50 3.22 3.09 0.26
CA GLU A 50 3.54 4.02 1.37
C GLU A 50 2.35 4.14 2.33
N ASN A 51 1.15 4.35 1.81
CA ASN A 51 -0.08 4.41 2.62
C ASN A 51 -0.32 3.10 3.41
N LYS A 52 -0.02 1.95 2.80
CA LYS A 52 -0.15 0.65 3.47
C LYS A 52 0.90 0.44 4.55
N GLU A 53 2.13 0.86 4.31
CA GLU A 53 3.23 0.83 5.29
C GLU A 53 2.90 1.73 6.48
N GLU A 54 2.41 2.95 6.22
CA GLU A 54 2.01 3.90 7.26
C GLU A 54 0.85 3.38 8.10
N SER A 55 -0.18 2.82 7.46
CA SER A 55 -1.30 2.19 8.17
C SER A 55 -0.83 1.09 9.11
N ARG A 56 0.13 0.25 8.68
CA ARG A 56 0.71 -0.81 9.52
C ARG A 56 1.52 -0.22 10.68
N ARG A 57 2.24 0.89 10.45
CA ARG A 57 3.00 1.59 11.48
C ARG A 57 2.08 2.15 12.57
N ILE A 58 0.99 2.81 12.18
CA ILE A 58 -0.02 3.35 13.11
C ILE A 58 -0.65 2.22 13.93
N ILE A 59 -1.10 1.15 13.27
CA ILE A 59 -1.70 0.01 13.98
C ILE A 59 -0.69 -0.62 14.96
N LYS A 60 0.57 -0.76 14.55
CA LYS A 60 1.62 -1.28 15.43
C LYS A 60 1.81 -0.37 16.64
N LYS A 61 1.91 0.94 16.41
CA LYS A 61 2.01 1.94 17.48
C LYS A 61 0.87 1.81 18.49
N TRP A 62 -0.37 1.73 18.01
CA TRP A 62 -1.54 1.59 18.89
C TRP A 62 -1.62 0.24 19.62
N LYS A 63 -1.04 -0.82 19.04
CA LYS A 63 -0.93 -2.11 19.75
C LYS A 63 0.09 -2.06 20.89
N GLU A 64 1.14 -1.26 20.76
CA GLU A 64 2.23 -1.15 21.73
C GLU A 64 1.93 -0.09 22.81
N GLU A 65 1.39 1.06 22.41
CA GLU A 65 1.16 2.22 23.29
C GLU A 65 -0.29 2.33 23.80
N GLY A 66 -1.20 1.51 23.25
CA GLY A 66 -2.64 1.65 23.46
C GLY A 66 -3.29 2.62 22.46
N PHE A 67 -4.61 2.63 22.44
CA PHE A 67 -5.35 3.60 21.63
C PHE A 67 -5.18 5.01 22.21
N PRO A 68 -5.07 6.04 21.35
CA PRO A 68 -5.08 7.41 21.83
C PRO A 68 -6.37 7.67 22.61
N VAL A 69 -6.24 8.24 23.80
CA VAL A 69 -7.39 8.70 24.58
C VAL A 69 -7.97 9.90 23.85
N LEU A 70 -9.20 9.75 23.37
CA LEU A 70 -9.94 10.88 22.82
C LEU A 70 -10.42 11.76 23.98
N SER A 71 -10.37 13.08 23.81
CA SER A 71 -11.02 14.00 24.73
C SER A 71 -12.53 13.70 24.79
N GLU A 72 -13.14 13.84 25.97
CA GLU A 72 -14.60 13.71 26.13
C GLU A 72 -15.35 14.72 25.25
N ASP A 73 -14.72 15.85 25.00
CA ASP A 73 -15.15 16.83 24.02
C ASP A 73 -14.52 16.54 22.65
N LEU A 74 -15.33 15.99 21.74
CA LEU A 74 -14.97 15.76 20.35
C LEU A 74 -15.36 16.95 19.45
N SER A 75 -15.88 18.05 20.01
CA SER A 75 -16.33 19.21 19.23
C SER A 75 -15.18 19.90 18.47
N ASP A 76 -13.94 19.76 18.96
CA ASP A 76 -12.72 20.21 18.26
C ASP A 76 -12.39 19.35 17.04
N ILE A 77 -12.91 18.12 16.95
CA ILE A 77 -12.77 17.25 15.77
C ILE A 77 -13.89 17.62 14.77
N SER A 78 -13.80 18.84 14.24
CA SER A 78 -14.60 19.24 13.08
C SER A 78 -14.14 18.43 11.88
N ILE A 79 -14.88 17.36 11.58
CA ILE A 79 -14.83 16.70 10.27
C ILE A 79 -15.43 17.74 9.31
N LYS A 80 -14.55 18.52 8.66
CA LYS A 80 -14.97 19.30 7.49
C LYS A 80 -15.53 18.30 6.47
N GLU A 81 -16.85 18.22 6.41
CA GLU A 81 -17.57 17.60 5.31
C GLU A 81 -17.02 18.26 4.04
N ARG A 82 -16.37 17.46 3.18
CA ARG A 82 -15.95 17.93 1.86
C ARG A 82 -17.21 18.11 1.04
N GLU A 83 -17.55 19.36 0.74
CA GLU A 83 -18.43 19.74 -0.37
C GLU A 83 -17.88 19.25 -1.71
#